data_AF-A0A6A4EI07-F1
#
_entry.id   AF-A0A6A4EI07-F1
#
_cell.length_a   1.000
_cell.length_b   1.000
_cell.length_c   1.000
_cell.angle_alpha   90.00
_cell.angle_beta   90.00
_cell.angle_gamma   90.00
#
_symmetry.space_group_name_H-M   'P 1'
#
loop_
_entity.id
_entity.type
_entity.pdbx_description
1 polymer ?
#
loop_
_entity_poly.entity_id
_entity_poly.type
_entity_poly.pdbx_seq_one_letter_code
_entity_poly.pdbx_strand_id
1 'polypeptide(L)'
;MATGGAMSRNTRNQIGRFHLDGDLLCYNIDQLDAPQVVVPADGDLRARIIHEFHDSPIGAHLGREKTFADVSGSLYWPHMYNRVRTWVSTCETCHREKPSKSSQAPLRPLPIATEIWTSVFVDFVFGLPAYADGRTGVLVFVDCFTNEVHLILVRHGHRG
;
A
#
# COMPACT_ATOMS: atom_id res chain seq x y z
N MET A 1 34.14 46.23 -15.52
CA MET A 1 34.98 45.02 -15.35
C MET A 1 34.77 44.50 -13.93
N ALA A 2 33.95 43.47 -13.75
CA ALA A 2 33.73 42.83 -12.46
C ALA A 2 34.15 41.36 -12.57
N THR A 3 35.06 40.99 -11.68
CA THR A 3 35.83 39.75 -11.63
C THR A 3 34.96 38.54 -11.31
N GLY A 4 35.07 37.50 -12.15
CA GLY A 4 34.45 36.20 -11.92
C GLY A 4 35.01 35.52 -10.68
N GLY A 5 34.12 35.28 -9.70
CA GLY A 5 34.42 34.43 -8.55
C GLY A 5 34.52 32.98 -8.99
N ALA A 6 35.70 32.39 -8.82
CA ALA A 6 35.95 30.98 -9.13
C ALA A 6 35.12 30.06 -8.22
N MET A 7 34.25 29.26 -8.82
CA MET A 7 33.48 28.21 -8.15
C MET A 7 34.41 27.08 -7.65
N SER A 8 34.18 26.62 -6.42
CA SER A 8 34.95 25.55 -5.74
C SER A 8 34.97 24.25 -6.56
N ARG A 9 36.10 23.52 -6.52
CA ARG A 9 36.33 22.25 -7.25
C ARG A 9 35.24 21.18 -6.99
N ASN A 10 34.49 21.28 -5.90
CA ASN A 10 33.43 20.33 -5.55
C ASN A 10 32.12 20.55 -6.35
N THR A 11 31.92 21.74 -6.92
CA THR A 11 30.73 22.07 -7.74
C THR A 11 30.83 21.46 -9.15
N ARG A 12 32.04 21.13 -9.62
CA ARG A 12 32.27 20.58 -10.97
C ARG A 12 31.63 19.21 -11.23
N ASN A 13 31.47 18.38 -10.19
CA ASN A 13 30.89 17.03 -10.34
C ASN A 13 29.36 16.98 -10.23
N GLN A 14 28.70 18.10 -9.88
CA GLN A 14 27.23 18.22 -9.84
C GLN A 14 26.64 18.86 -11.11
N ILE A 15 27.46 19.50 -11.93
CA ILE A 15 27.00 20.27 -13.11
C ILE A 15 26.69 19.36 -14.31
N GLY A 16 27.16 18.11 -14.32
CA GLY A 16 26.89 17.17 -15.42
C GLY A 16 25.45 16.62 -15.47
N ARG A 17 24.65 16.85 -14.43
CA ARG A 17 23.27 16.35 -14.34
C ARG A 17 22.22 17.37 -14.73
N PHE A 18 22.58 18.65 -14.83
CA PHE A 18 21.66 19.71 -15.20
C PHE A 18 22.04 20.26 -16.56
N HIS A 19 21.06 20.44 -17.43
CA HIS A 19 21.26 21.07 -18.74
C HIS A 19 20.04 21.91 -19.11
N LEU A 20 20.23 22.83 -20.06
CA LEU A 20 19.15 23.64 -20.60
C LEU A 20 18.65 23.01 -21.90
N ASP A 21 17.33 22.88 -22.03
CA ASP A 21 16.64 22.52 -23.26
C ASP A 21 15.65 23.64 -23.60
N GLY A 22 16.03 24.51 -24.54
CA GLY A 22 15.37 25.79 -24.76
C GLY A 22 15.38 26.65 -23.49
N ASP A 23 14.20 27.03 -23.01
CA ASP A 23 14.00 27.83 -21.80
C ASP A 23 13.79 26.98 -20.53
N LEU A 24 13.87 25.65 -20.65
CA LEU A 24 13.65 24.74 -19.53
C LEU A 24 14.98 24.25 -18.95
N LEU A 25 15.06 24.19 -17.63
CA LEU A 25 16.12 23.49 -16.92
C LEU A 25 15.72 22.03 -16.77
N CYS A 26 16.59 21.13 -17.22
CA CYS A 26 16.39 19.69 -17.19
C CYS A 26 17.42 19.01 -16.28
N TYR A 27 17.03 17.88 -15.68
CA TYR A 27 17.83 17.05 -14.80
C TYR A 27 17.87 15.60 -15.30
N ASN A 28 19.06 14.99 -15.29
CA ASN A 28 19.27 13.58 -15.61
C ASN A 28 20.07 12.93 -14.49
N ILE A 29 19.64 11.76 -14.05
CA ILE A 29 20.38 10.97 -13.06
C ILE A 29 21.63 10.40 -13.75
N ASP A 30 21.40 9.74 -14.88
CA ASP A 30 22.41 9.23 -15.81
C ASP A 30 22.18 9.74 -17.25
N GLN A 31 23.23 9.70 -18.07
CA GLN A 31 23.20 10.23 -19.44
C GLN A 31 22.23 9.50 -20.39
N LEU A 32 21.77 8.31 -20.00
CA LEU A 32 20.83 7.48 -20.76
C LEU A 32 19.37 7.68 -20.33
N ASP A 33 19.14 8.34 -19.19
CA ASP A 33 17.79 8.58 -18.70
C ASP A 33 17.08 9.66 -19.52
N ALA A 34 15.76 9.55 -19.61
CA ALA A 34 14.93 10.63 -20.11
C ALA A 34 15.11 11.88 -19.21
N PRO A 35 15.28 13.08 -19.81
CA PRO A 35 15.45 14.30 -19.04
C PRO A 35 14.18 14.64 -18.25
N GLN A 36 14.34 14.98 -16.97
CA GLN A 36 13.26 15.44 -16.09
C GLN A 36 13.26 16.97 -16.05
N VAL A 37 12.11 17.60 -16.23
CA VAL A 37 12.00 19.06 -16.13
C VAL A 37 12.10 19.50 -14.66
N VAL A 38 13.01 20.42 -14.40
CA VAL A 38 13.23 20.96 -13.05
C VAL A 38 12.13 21.94 -12.69
N VAL A 39 11.40 21.62 -11.63
CA VAL A 39 10.33 22.46 -11.12
C VAL A 39 10.92 23.52 -10.18
N PRO A 40 10.67 24.82 -10.41
CA PRO A 40 11.12 25.91 -9.56
C PRO A 40 10.75 25.71 -8.08
N ALA A 41 11.42 26.42 -7.18
CA ALA A 41 11.14 26.41 -5.74
C ALA A 41 9.84 27.17 -5.38
N ASP A 42 8.77 26.89 -6.13
CA ASP A 42 7.42 27.40 -5.93
C ASP A 42 6.58 26.32 -5.22
N GLY A 43 6.09 26.67 -4.03
CA GLY A 43 5.36 25.75 -3.18
C GLY A 43 3.99 25.38 -3.74
N ASP A 44 3.32 26.32 -4.39
CA ASP A 44 1.98 26.16 -4.93
C ASP A 44 2.00 25.38 -6.23
N LEU A 45 2.98 25.68 -7.10
CA LEU A 45 3.21 24.90 -8.33
C LEU A 45 3.49 23.43 -8.01
N ARG A 46 4.40 23.16 -7.07
CA ARG A 46 4.72 21.79 -6.66
C ARG A 46 3.52 21.09 -6.01
N ALA A 47 2.68 21.82 -5.28
CA ALA A 47 1.45 21.27 -4.69
C ALA A 47 0.45 20.89 -5.79
N ARG A 48 0.21 21.79 -6.76
CA ARG A 48 -0.66 21.54 -7.91
C ARG A 48 -0.21 20.34 -8.74
N ILE A 49 1.10 20.19 -8.95
CA ILE A 49 1.66 19.02 -9.62
C ILE A 49 1.29 17.76 -8.83
N ILE A 50 1.60 17.69 -7.53
CA ILE A 50 1.29 16.48 -6.75
C ILE A 50 -0.22 16.19 -6.73
N HIS A 51 -1.06 17.22 -6.63
CA HIS A 51 -2.51 17.09 -6.74
C HIS A 51 -2.92 16.40 -8.05
N GLU A 52 -2.37 16.82 -9.19
CA GLU A 52 -2.72 16.23 -10.49
C GLU A 52 -2.34 14.74 -10.58
N PHE A 53 -1.22 14.35 -9.99
CA PHE A 53 -0.76 12.96 -9.99
C PHE A 53 -1.37 12.09 -8.88
N HIS A 54 -2.08 12.69 -7.91
CA HIS A 54 -2.64 11.96 -6.78
C HIS A 54 -4.17 12.05 -6.71
N ASP A 55 -4.71 13.27 -6.68
CA ASP A 55 -6.12 13.56 -6.41
C ASP A 55 -6.98 13.58 -7.67
N SER A 56 -6.37 13.70 -8.85
CA SER A 56 -7.12 13.61 -10.11
C SER A 56 -7.67 12.19 -10.33
N PRO A 57 -8.71 12.03 -11.17
CA PRO A 57 -9.19 10.70 -11.59
C PRO A 57 -8.10 9.82 -12.20
N ILE A 58 -7.09 10.43 -12.84
CA ILE A 58 -5.94 9.74 -13.43
C ILE A 58 -4.99 9.25 -12.33
N GLY A 59 -4.74 10.09 -11.32
CA GLY A 59 -3.91 9.78 -10.15
C GLY A 59 -4.54 8.77 -9.20
N ALA A 60 -5.86 8.58 -9.26
CA ALA A 60 -6.65 7.53 -8.60
C ALA A 60 -6.33 7.32 -7.11
N HIS A 61 -5.91 8.38 -6.40
CA HIS A 61 -5.42 8.33 -5.02
C HIS A 61 -4.39 7.22 -4.77
N LEU A 62 -3.51 6.99 -5.74
CA LEU A 62 -2.48 5.98 -5.63
C LEU A 62 -1.57 6.22 -4.42
N GLY A 63 -1.03 5.12 -3.88
CA GLY A 63 -0.13 5.19 -2.74
C GLY A 63 1.15 5.97 -3.04
N ARG A 64 1.80 6.46 -1.97
CA ARG A 64 3.02 7.28 -2.01
C ARG A 64 4.07 6.86 -3.05
N GLU A 65 4.39 5.57 -3.11
CA GLU A 65 5.44 5.07 -4.01
C GLU A 65 5.05 5.23 -5.48
N LYS A 66 3.79 4.96 -5.82
CA LYS A 66 3.27 5.12 -7.18
C LYS A 66 3.19 6.59 -7.57
N THR A 67 2.60 7.43 -6.72
CA THR A 67 2.56 8.89 -6.96
C THR A 67 3.97 9.46 -7.12
N PHE A 68 4.94 9.01 -6.33
CA PHE A 68 6.33 9.44 -6.51
C PHE A 68 6.90 8.97 -7.84
N ALA A 69 6.72 7.69 -8.20
CA ALA A 69 7.17 7.15 -9.48
C ALA A 69 6.59 7.96 -10.66
N ASP A 70 5.29 8.23 -10.65
CA ASP A 70 4.62 8.96 -11.73
C ASP A 70 5.13 10.40 -11.86
N VAL A 71 5.25 11.12 -10.74
CA VAL A 71 5.76 12.50 -10.75
C VAL A 71 7.24 12.53 -11.16
N SER A 72 8.05 11.62 -10.62
CA SER A 72 9.49 11.56 -10.91
C SER A 72 9.81 11.04 -12.31
N GLY A 73 8.86 10.45 -13.03
CA GLY A 73 9.07 10.02 -14.41
C GLY A 73 9.38 11.16 -15.38
N SER A 74 8.94 12.39 -15.08
CA SER A 74 9.10 13.54 -15.98
C SER A 74 9.50 14.85 -15.28
N LEU A 75 9.42 14.91 -13.95
CA LEU A 75 9.67 16.13 -13.20
C LEU A 75 10.71 15.89 -12.12
N TYR A 76 11.47 16.95 -11.80
CA TYR A 76 12.49 16.92 -10.77
C TYR A 76 12.44 18.14 -9.85
N TRP A 77 12.61 17.91 -8.54
CA TRP A 77 13.09 18.92 -7.61
C TRP A 77 13.75 18.27 -6.39
N PRO A 78 14.58 19.00 -5.61
CA PRO A 78 15.15 18.44 -4.39
C PRO A 78 14.07 18.02 -3.38
N HIS A 79 14.21 16.83 -2.79
CA HIS A 79 13.33 16.28 -1.76
C HIS A 79 11.87 16.01 -2.20
N MET A 80 11.60 15.67 -3.47
CA MET A 80 10.23 15.37 -3.95
C MET A 80 9.54 14.30 -3.12
N TYR A 81 10.26 13.23 -2.79
CA TYR A 81 9.70 12.10 -2.04
C TYR A 81 9.10 12.55 -0.70
N ASN A 82 9.76 13.45 0.04
CA ASN A 82 9.23 13.96 1.29
C ASN A 82 7.96 14.76 1.08
N ARG A 83 7.89 15.57 0.02
CA ARG A 83 6.69 16.37 -0.29
C ARG A 83 5.52 15.47 -0.69
N VAL A 84 5.76 14.49 -1.56
CA VAL A 84 4.75 13.48 -1.96
C VAL A 84 4.28 12.69 -0.74
N ARG A 85 5.21 12.24 0.11
CA ARG A 85 4.88 11.53 1.35
C ARG A 85 3.95 12.34 2.23
N THR A 86 4.27 13.61 2.48
CA THR A 86 3.46 14.50 3.31
C THR A 86 2.07 14.68 2.69
N TRP A 87 2.00 14.96 1.39
CA TRP A 87 0.73 15.13 0.67
C TRP A 87 -0.20 13.93 0.78
N VAL A 88 0.32 12.73 0.45
CA VAL A 88 -0.46 11.49 0.51
C VAL A 88 -0.85 11.15 1.95
N SER A 89 -0.01 11.51 2.94
CA SER A 89 -0.33 11.32 4.36
C SER A 89 -1.36 12.30 4.91
N THR A 90 -1.71 13.36 4.18
CA THR A 90 -2.76 14.32 4.54
C THR A 90 -4.03 14.14 3.71
N CYS A 91 -4.05 13.22 2.75
CA CYS A 91 -5.21 12.97 1.89
C CYS A 91 -6.35 12.28 2.67
N GLU A 92 -7.49 12.96 2.78
CA GLU A 92 -8.67 12.45 3.49
C GLU A 92 -9.27 11.21 2.82
N THR A 93 -9.37 11.19 1.48
CA THR A 93 -9.86 10.04 0.73
C THR A 93 -9.01 8.80 1.01
N CYS A 94 -7.67 8.94 0.95
CA CYS A 94 -6.77 7.85 1.27
C CYS A 94 -6.92 7.34 2.72
N HIS A 95 -7.20 8.23 3.68
CA HIS A 95 -7.40 7.84 5.06
C HIS A 95 -8.72 7.13 5.30
N ARG A 96 -9.79 7.54 4.61
CA ARG A 96 -11.12 6.92 4.74
C ARG A 96 -11.16 5.52 4.11
N GLU A 97 -10.56 5.37 2.93
CA GLU A 97 -10.62 4.11 2.18
C GLU A 97 -9.59 3.08 2.65
N LYS A 98 -8.48 3.51 3.26
CA LYS A 98 -7.52 2.55 3.82
C LYS A 98 -8.13 1.89 5.05
N PRO A 99 -8.24 0.55 5.07
CA PRO A 99 -8.50 -0.16 6.31
C PRO A 99 -7.46 0.31 7.32
N SER A 100 -7.90 0.70 8.52
CA SER A 100 -6.95 0.94 9.59
C SER A 100 -6.05 -0.29 9.67
N LYS A 101 -4.73 -0.08 9.85
CA LYS A 101 -3.88 -1.17 10.30
C LYS A 101 -4.48 -1.58 11.63
N SER A 102 -5.34 -2.59 11.60
CA SER A 102 -5.98 -3.09 12.78
C SER A 102 -4.86 -3.33 13.76
N SER A 103 -4.92 -2.65 14.90
CA SER A 103 -4.19 -3.04 16.08
C SER A 103 -4.78 -4.38 16.51
N GLN A 104 -4.56 -5.42 15.70
CA GLN A 104 -4.88 -6.77 16.10
C GLN A 104 -3.98 -7.02 17.29
N ALA A 105 -4.61 -7.22 18.44
CA ALA A 105 -3.91 -7.77 19.59
C ALA A 105 -3.13 -9.00 19.10
N PRO A 106 -1.91 -9.24 19.62
CA PRO A 106 -1.16 -10.43 19.28
C PRO A 106 -2.06 -11.66 19.44
N LEU A 107 -2.15 -12.49 18.38
CA LEU A 107 -2.91 -13.73 18.45
C LEU A 107 -2.32 -14.57 19.57
N ARG A 108 -3.14 -14.93 20.56
CA ARG A 108 -2.74 -15.86 21.63
C ARG A 108 -3.08 -17.26 21.13
N PRO A 109 -2.09 -18.15 20.94
CA PRO A 109 -2.39 -19.53 20.57
C PRO A 109 -3.21 -20.18 21.67
N LEU A 110 -4.12 -21.07 21.27
CA LEU A 110 -4.85 -21.91 22.23
C LEU A 110 -3.86 -22.85 22.93
N PRO A 111 -4.12 -23.24 24.19
CA PRO A 111 -3.32 -24.23 24.88
C PRO A 111 -3.19 -25.52 24.04
N ILE A 112 -2.00 -26.09 24.03
CA ILE A 112 -1.77 -27.40 23.39
C ILE A 112 -2.54 -28.45 24.21
N ALA A 113 -3.38 -29.24 23.54
CA ALA A 113 -4.04 -30.36 24.17
C ALA A 113 -2.99 -31.41 24.58
N THR A 114 -3.08 -31.93 25.81
CA THR A 114 -2.15 -32.94 26.33
C THR A 114 -2.77 -34.34 26.43
N GLU A 115 -4.08 -34.43 26.27
CA GLU A 115 -4.87 -35.65 26.43
C GLU A 115 -5.99 -35.67 25.39
N ILE A 116 -6.35 -36.88 24.94
CA ILE A 116 -7.47 -37.09 24.02
C ILE A 116 -8.75 -36.48 24.59
N TRP A 117 -9.54 -35.83 23.73
CA TRP A 117 -10.87 -35.30 24.05
C TRP A 117 -10.92 -34.19 25.10
N THR A 118 -9.78 -33.61 25.48
CA THR A 118 -9.72 -32.50 26.45
C THR A 118 -9.90 -31.12 25.83
N SER A 119 -9.67 -31.01 24.52
CA SER A 119 -9.86 -29.78 23.75
C SER A 119 -10.38 -30.17 22.38
N VAL A 120 -11.50 -29.57 21.97
CA VAL A 120 -12.20 -29.91 20.73
C VAL A 120 -12.55 -28.64 19.97
N PHE A 121 -12.17 -28.56 18.70
CA PHE A 121 -12.68 -27.55 17.79
C PHE A 121 -14.04 -27.98 17.25
N VAL A 122 -14.97 -27.03 17.21
CA VAL A 122 -16.32 -27.24 16.70
C VAL A 122 -16.59 -26.26 15.57
N ASP A 123 -17.03 -26.75 14.43
CA ASP A 123 -17.43 -25.92 13.29
C ASP A 123 -18.74 -26.43 12.66
N PHE A 124 -19.45 -25.54 11.98
CA PHE A 124 -20.73 -25.81 11.34
C PHE A 124 -20.67 -25.45 9.86
N VAL A 125 -20.96 -26.43 9.02
CA VAL A 125 -21.12 -26.23 7.57
C VAL A 125 -22.60 -26.37 7.23
N PHE A 126 -23.21 -25.32 6.71
CA PHE A 126 -24.61 -25.30 6.26
C PHE A 126 -24.70 -24.98 4.76
N GLY A 127 -25.90 -25.15 4.19
CA GLY A 127 -26.15 -24.88 2.76
C GLY A 127 -25.74 -26.04 1.85
N LEU A 128 -25.58 -27.25 2.41
CA LEU A 128 -25.35 -28.46 1.64
C LEU A 128 -26.65 -28.93 0.98
N PRO A 129 -26.58 -29.62 -0.17
CA PRO A 129 -27.73 -30.28 -0.76
C PRO A 129 -28.46 -31.13 0.28
N ALA A 130 -29.78 -31.06 0.30
CA ALA A 130 -30.58 -31.81 1.25
C ALA A 130 -30.40 -33.32 1.02
N TYR A 131 -30.09 -34.06 2.09
CA TYR A 131 -30.19 -35.51 2.07
C TYR A 131 -31.67 -35.94 2.07
N ALA A 132 -31.94 -37.22 1.81
CA ALA A 132 -33.30 -37.76 1.69
C ALA A 132 -34.19 -37.49 2.93
N ASP A 133 -33.59 -37.28 4.11
CA ASP A 133 -34.29 -36.98 5.36
C ASP A 133 -34.26 -35.48 5.76
N GLY A 134 -33.87 -34.61 4.83
CA GLY A 134 -33.92 -33.15 4.99
C GLY A 134 -32.77 -32.53 5.78
N ARG A 135 -31.69 -33.29 6.05
CA ARG A 135 -30.44 -32.75 6.61
C ARG A 135 -29.69 -31.93 5.57
N THR A 136 -29.23 -30.74 5.94
CA THR A 136 -28.64 -29.73 5.03
C THR A 136 -27.33 -29.15 5.56
N GLY A 137 -26.78 -29.74 6.62
CA GLY A 137 -25.53 -29.32 7.21
C GLY A 137 -24.76 -30.44 7.88
N VAL A 138 -23.53 -30.14 8.23
CA VAL A 138 -22.59 -31.01 8.94
C VAL A 138 -22.05 -30.23 10.13
N LEU A 139 -22.11 -30.85 11.31
CA LEU A 139 -21.40 -30.42 12.49
C LEU A 139 -20.08 -31.19 12.57
N VAL A 140 -18.98 -30.45 12.65
CA VAL A 140 -17.61 -30.97 12.67
C VAL A 140 -17.06 -30.82 14.07
N PHE A 141 -16.61 -31.93 14.65
CA PHE A 141 -15.79 -31.94 15.87
C PHE A 141 -14.39 -32.41 15.49
N VAL A 142 -13.36 -31.69 15.97
CA VAL A 142 -11.96 -32.10 15.80
C VAL A 142 -11.31 -32.16 17.16
N ASP A 143 -10.83 -33.34 17.56
CA ASP A 143 -10.01 -33.46 18.76
C ASP A 143 -8.64 -32.79 18.53
N CYS A 144 -8.29 -31.82 19.38
CA CYS A 144 -7.08 -31.03 19.22
C CYS A 144 -5.78 -31.81 19.51
N PHE A 145 -5.87 -32.99 20.15
CA PHE A 145 -4.71 -33.82 20.45
C PHE A 145 -4.42 -34.82 19.32
N THR A 146 -5.43 -35.56 18.85
CA THR A 146 -5.27 -36.59 17.81
C THR A 146 -5.49 -36.08 16.38
N ASN A 147 -6.15 -34.92 16.22
CA ASN A 147 -6.77 -34.46 14.97
C ASN A 147 -7.85 -35.41 14.42
N GLU A 148 -8.45 -36.25 15.27
CA GLU A 148 -9.58 -37.10 14.88
C GLU A 148 -10.82 -36.25 14.63
N VAL A 149 -11.51 -36.52 13.51
CA VAL A 149 -12.66 -35.73 13.05
C VAL A 149 -13.94 -36.55 13.17
N HIS A 150 -14.93 -36.01 13.89
CA HIS A 150 -16.26 -36.59 14.01
C HIS A 150 -17.27 -35.69 13.31
N LEU A 151 -17.97 -36.27 12.32
CA LEU A 151 -18.96 -35.57 11.52
C LEU A 151 -20.36 -36.03 11.90
N ILE A 152 -21.24 -35.07 12.20
CA ILE A 152 -22.65 -35.34 12.48
C ILE A 152 -23.50 -34.63 11.44
N LEU A 153 -24.33 -35.38 10.71
CA LEU A 153 -25.31 -34.79 9.81
C LEU A 153 -26.40 -34.10 10.63
N VAL A 154 -26.64 -32.82 10.33
CA VAL A 154 -27.62 -32.00 11.05
C VAL A 154 -28.64 -31.39 10.09
N ARG A 155 -29.85 -31.19 10.62
CA ARG A 155 -30.90 -30.43 9.94
C ARG A 155 -30.80 -28.98 10.38
N HIS A 156 -30.63 -28.06 9.44
CA HIS A 156 -30.71 -26.64 9.76
C HIS A 156 -32.16 -26.31 10.15
N GLY A 157 -32.38 -25.89 11.39
CA GLY A 157 -33.70 -25.49 11.86
C GLY A 157 -34.16 -24.24 11.13
N HIS A 158 -35.21 -24.34 10.32
CA HIS A 158 -35.93 -23.17 9.86
C HIS A 158 -36.65 -22.58 11.07
N ARG A 159 -36.15 -21.48 11.65
CA ARG A 159 -37.01 -20.65 12.50
C ARG A 159 -38.08 -20.07 11.56
N GLY A 160 -39.30 -20.57 11.71
CA GLY A 160 -40.50 -19.86 11.26
C GLY A 160 -40.84 -18.75 12.24
#